data_AF-A0A3A9ACB4-F1
#
_entry.id   AF-A0A3A9ACB4-F1
#
_cell.length_a   1.000
_cell.length_b   1.000
_cell.length_c   1.000
_cell.angle_alpha   90.00
_cell.angle_beta   90.00
_cell.angle_gamma   90.00
#
_symmetry.space_group_name_H-M   'P 1'
#
loop_
_entity.id
_entity.type
_entity.pdbx_description
1 polymer ?
#
loop_
_entity_poly.entity_id
_entity_poly.type
_entity_poly.pdbx_seq_one_letter_code
_entity_poly.pdbx_strand_id
1 'polypeptide(L)'
;MIAHKLMSMEGWKVYGYKEDRSDSMTDYYDPANWDGVAEKNGYILCVDVYGAAEPQEIRKYNYSGFTYDRSIAEKIKKLEAMTVERGASEAEEASAKLSIERLQKKAEEATENANKYIVVGTVPGHMAHPPKMNWHIEKDGIIIAKGNGILKFAHIWKYYNYNRDMEWLNEYKKDKKAYTDKHTQDLVNRGYYDSKEDARKNTERHIEDLEEDIKLIDKFETFINKIDTSCGGLIGEGDGTIYEKVTVTEYKKENKVVEDTTGSIKEGQLFILKSNFNYGCYKGLVYRIHETERNGQKHFHAYKLNGKLTKECTGNASRNNYWFVGSGDSECLTKWIEKGSIAWCHIEEVKTPYEVEKVVKKTIKAEKKNTTSTTTETAQTEETDVNAYAYEVSEDTDTRTGEKIYLVKVAEKLSREEYITVNKYIKSLGGYYSKFKHAFLFKENPAEKLNTTIVETTQTAEPAQEAQSTREEPEAKKESISYTIIEDQHTQTHAKIWIVKPEKELNKTDFAEVKRKLATLQGYYSTFKHGFIFKYNPKEVLQTG
;
A
#
# COMPACT_ATOMS: atom_id res chain seq x y z
N MET A 1 17.40 -11.72 1.87
CA MET A 1 16.05 -11.84 2.48
C MET A 1 14.89 -11.53 1.53
N ILE A 2 14.60 -10.26 1.17
CA ILE A 2 13.39 -9.94 0.37
C ILE A 2 13.40 -10.63 -0.99
N ALA A 3 14.52 -10.56 -1.72
CA ALA A 3 14.70 -11.27 -2.99
C ALA A 3 14.39 -12.77 -2.88
N HIS A 4 14.96 -13.48 -1.89
CA HIS A 4 14.66 -14.89 -1.63
C HIS A 4 13.16 -15.14 -1.42
N LYS A 5 12.51 -14.30 -0.62
CA LYS A 5 11.07 -14.43 -0.39
C LYS A 5 10.29 -14.24 -1.70
N LEU A 6 10.58 -13.20 -2.47
CA LEU A 6 9.90 -12.94 -3.74
C LEU A 6 10.15 -14.06 -4.77
N MET A 7 11.37 -14.57 -4.89
CA MET A 7 11.70 -15.70 -5.78
C MET A 7 10.96 -16.99 -5.40
N SER A 8 10.61 -17.17 -4.11
CA SER A 8 9.80 -18.31 -3.64
C SER A 8 8.29 -18.16 -3.94
N MET A 9 7.85 -16.96 -4.33
CA MET A 9 6.44 -16.64 -4.58
C MET A 9 6.11 -16.67 -6.07
N GLU A 10 4.93 -17.18 -6.41
CA GLU A 10 4.51 -17.31 -7.80
C GLU A 10 4.28 -15.94 -8.47
N GLY A 11 4.76 -15.81 -9.72
CA GLY A 11 4.54 -14.64 -10.57
C GLY A 11 5.49 -13.46 -10.33
N TRP A 12 6.44 -13.58 -9.39
CA TRP A 12 7.50 -12.58 -9.21
C TRP A 12 8.71 -12.87 -10.08
N LYS A 13 9.18 -11.86 -10.79
CA LYS A 13 10.45 -11.88 -11.52
C LYS A 13 11.42 -10.91 -10.83
N VAL A 14 12.46 -11.45 -10.22
CA VAL A 14 13.48 -10.68 -9.50
C VAL A 14 14.66 -10.41 -10.41
N TYR A 15 15.10 -9.15 -10.49
CA TYR A 15 16.22 -8.71 -11.33
C TYR A 15 17.43 -8.33 -10.47
N GLY A 16 18.63 -8.47 -11.02
CA GLY A 16 19.86 -8.02 -10.36
C GLY A 16 20.20 -8.78 -9.06
N TYR A 17 19.67 -9.99 -8.90
CA TYR A 17 20.02 -10.84 -7.76
C TYR A 17 21.29 -11.64 -8.07
N LYS A 18 22.25 -11.60 -7.14
CA LYS A 18 23.47 -12.39 -7.13
C LYS A 18 23.47 -13.26 -5.88
N GLU A 19 23.66 -14.55 -6.06
CA GLU A 19 23.82 -15.51 -4.96
C GLU A 19 25.12 -15.28 -4.19
N ASP A 20 25.18 -15.79 -2.95
CA ASP A 20 26.39 -15.78 -2.15
C ASP A 20 27.42 -16.73 -2.76
N ARG A 21 28.62 -16.21 -3.03
CA ARG A 21 29.76 -16.96 -3.56
C ARG A 21 30.96 -16.88 -2.62
N SER A 22 30.75 -16.42 -1.39
CA SER A 22 31.79 -16.38 -0.37
C SER A 22 32.26 -17.80 -0.07
N ASP A 23 33.57 -17.97 0.10
CA ASP A 23 34.17 -19.24 0.47
C ASP A 23 34.76 -19.12 1.87
N SER A 24 34.23 -19.90 2.82
CA SER A 24 34.68 -19.88 4.21
C SER A 24 36.07 -20.48 4.41
N MET A 25 36.62 -21.18 3.42
CA MET A 25 37.96 -21.76 3.44
C MET A 25 39.02 -20.83 2.82
N THR A 26 38.60 -19.68 2.25
CA THR A 26 39.49 -18.65 1.72
C THR A 26 39.10 -17.27 2.25
N ASP A 27 39.86 -16.23 1.91
CA ASP A 27 39.51 -14.83 2.18
C ASP A 27 38.56 -14.23 1.12
N TYR A 28 38.08 -15.05 0.18
CA TYR A 28 37.16 -14.63 -0.87
C TYR A 28 35.75 -14.37 -0.29
N TYR A 29 35.42 -13.09 -0.16
CA TYR A 29 34.14 -12.61 0.36
C TYR A 29 33.30 -12.00 -0.76
N ASP A 30 32.21 -12.69 -1.13
CA ASP A 30 31.33 -12.29 -2.23
C ASP A 30 29.85 -12.57 -1.87
N PRO A 31 29.30 -11.85 -0.87
CA PRO A 31 27.98 -12.15 -0.31
C PRO A 31 26.86 -11.95 -1.34
N ALA A 32 25.72 -12.58 -1.05
CA ALA A 32 24.51 -12.39 -1.84
C ALA A 32 24.11 -10.90 -1.88
N ASN A 33 23.72 -10.43 -3.07
CA ASN A 33 23.29 -9.05 -3.28
C ASN A 33 22.03 -9.00 -4.16
N TRP A 34 21.23 -7.96 -4.02
CA TRP A 34 20.08 -7.69 -4.86
C TRP A 34 20.01 -6.21 -5.20
N ASP A 35 19.95 -5.88 -6.49
CA ASP A 35 19.83 -4.51 -6.98
C ASP A 35 18.49 -3.84 -6.65
N GLY A 36 17.55 -4.56 -6.04
CA GLY A 36 16.33 -3.97 -5.46
C GLY A 36 15.13 -3.89 -6.39
N VAL A 37 15.21 -4.44 -7.61
CA VAL A 37 14.12 -4.39 -8.61
C VAL A 37 13.47 -5.75 -8.78
N ALA A 38 12.14 -5.80 -8.69
CA ALA A 38 11.34 -6.97 -9.01
C ALA A 38 10.05 -6.57 -9.73
N GLU A 39 9.51 -7.47 -10.54
CA GLU A 39 8.31 -7.25 -11.33
C GLU A 39 7.28 -8.36 -11.10
N LYS A 40 6.01 -8.00 -11.04
CA LYS A 40 4.88 -8.92 -11.04
C LYS A 40 3.68 -8.27 -11.73
N ASN A 41 3.11 -8.91 -12.75
CA ASN A 41 1.91 -8.41 -13.47
C ASN A 41 2.06 -6.98 -14.02
N GLY A 42 3.26 -6.62 -14.45
CA GLY A 42 3.62 -5.27 -14.89
C GLY A 42 3.57 -4.21 -13.78
N TYR A 43 3.51 -4.61 -12.51
CA TYR A 43 3.87 -3.76 -11.37
C TYR A 43 5.36 -3.92 -11.11
N ILE A 44 6.03 -2.82 -10.81
CA ILE A 44 7.46 -2.78 -10.52
C ILE A 44 7.62 -2.46 -9.04
N LEU A 45 8.26 -3.35 -8.30
CA LEU A 45 8.66 -3.13 -6.93
C LEU A 45 10.12 -2.67 -6.91
N CYS A 46 10.35 -1.54 -6.27
CA CYS A 46 11.66 -0.95 -6.06
C CYS A 46 11.96 -0.91 -4.57
N VAL A 47 13.07 -1.51 -4.15
CA VAL A 47 13.54 -1.58 -2.77
C VAL A 47 14.96 -1.06 -2.72
N ASP A 48 15.21 0.00 -1.95
CA ASP A 48 16.54 0.56 -1.72
C ASP A 48 17.35 0.94 -2.97
N VAL A 49 16.68 1.11 -4.12
CA VAL A 49 17.30 1.57 -5.38
C VAL A 49 17.79 3.03 -5.30
N TYR A 50 18.88 3.32 -6.01
CA TYR A 50 19.46 4.67 -6.07
C TYR A 50 18.97 5.41 -7.33
N GLY A 51 18.09 6.40 -7.14
CA GLY A 51 17.63 7.27 -8.22
C GLY A 51 16.67 6.59 -9.21
N ALA A 52 16.37 7.29 -10.29
CA ALA A 52 15.59 6.76 -11.41
C ALA A 52 16.51 6.06 -12.40
N ALA A 53 16.03 5.01 -13.06
CA ALA A 53 16.78 4.24 -14.04
C ALA A 53 15.92 3.98 -15.29
N GLU A 54 16.54 4.09 -16.45
CA GLU A 54 15.92 3.69 -17.72
C GLU A 54 15.92 2.16 -17.86
N PRO A 55 15.03 1.58 -18.69
CA PRO A 55 15.03 0.14 -18.95
C PRO A 55 16.39 -0.34 -19.47
N GLN A 56 16.92 -1.40 -18.88
CA GLN A 56 18.26 -1.92 -19.20
C GLN A 56 18.20 -3.35 -19.75
N GLU A 57 18.83 -3.58 -20.90
CA GLU A 57 18.97 -4.92 -21.46
C GLU A 57 19.82 -5.84 -20.59
N ILE A 58 19.33 -7.05 -20.35
CA ILE A 58 20.09 -8.14 -19.76
C ILE A 58 20.81 -8.87 -20.89
N ARG A 59 22.13 -8.73 -20.93
CA ARG A 59 22.99 -9.24 -22.00
C ARG A 59 23.69 -10.52 -21.57
N LYS A 60 23.60 -11.57 -22.40
CA LYS A 60 24.36 -12.82 -22.26
C LYS A 60 25.42 -12.87 -23.35
N TYR A 61 26.69 -12.79 -22.96
CA TYR A 61 27.82 -12.74 -23.90
C TYR A 61 28.10 -14.14 -24.49
N ASN A 62 28.33 -14.19 -25.81
CA ASN A 62 28.61 -15.43 -26.53
C ASN A 62 30.13 -15.63 -26.64
N TYR A 63 30.70 -16.47 -25.79
CA TYR A 63 32.15 -16.73 -25.81
C TYR A 63 32.60 -17.75 -26.87
N SER A 64 31.71 -18.22 -27.76
CA SER A 64 32.01 -19.22 -28.79
C SER A 64 32.53 -18.60 -30.08
N GLY A 65 33.66 -19.13 -30.58
CA GLY A 65 34.44 -18.59 -31.70
C GLY A 65 33.78 -18.63 -33.09
N PHE A 66 34.36 -17.82 -33.96
CA PHE A 66 34.01 -17.41 -35.32
C PHE A 66 33.72 -18.54 -36.35
N THR A 67 32.59 -18.45 -37.06
CA THR A 67 32.35 -19.20 -38.33
C THR A 67 31.54 -18.37 -39.32
N TYR A 68 31.99 -18.25 -40.57
CA TYR A 68 31.28 -17.53 -41.64
C TYR A 68 29.93 -18.18 -41.99
N ASP A 69 28.90 -17.36 -42.20
CA ASP A 69 27.62 -17.80 -42.80
C ASP A 69 27.90 -18.46 -44.17
N ARG A 70 27.35 -19.67 -44.36
CA ARG A 70 27.52 -20.50 -45.57
C ARG A 70 27.17 -19.76 -46.85
N SER A 71 26.18 -18.86 -46.81
CA SER A 71 25.74 -18.07 -47.98
C SER A 71 26.76 -17.01 -48.40
N ILE A 72 27.53 -16.46 -47.46
CA ILE A 72 28.62 -15.51 -47.72
C ILE A 72 29.84 -16.25 -48.24
N ALA A 73 30.17 -17.39 -47.63
CA ALA A 73 31.26 -18.25 -48.09
C ALA A 73 31.07 -18.72 -49.55
N GLU A 74 29.84 -19.09 -49.94
CA GLU A 74 29.52 -19.46 -51.31
C GLU A 74 29.63 -18.29 -52.31
N LYS A 75 29.31 -17.06 -51.89
CA LYS A 75 29.47 -15.86 -52.72
C LYS A 75 30.94 -15.47 -52.89
N ILE A 76 31.74 -15.53 -51.83
CA ILE A 76 33.18 -15.29 -51.90
C ILE A 76 33.82 -16.30 -52.86
N LYS A 77 33.49 -17.58 -52.73
CA LYS A 77 33.99 -18.64 -53.64
C LYS A 77 33.64 -18.39 -55.11
N LYS A 78 32.46 -17.83 -55.40
CA LYS A 78 32.06 -17.45 -56.77
C LYS A 78 32.84 -16.24 -57.29
N LEU A 79 33.09 -15.25 -56.44
CA LEU A 79 33.86 -14.05 -56.79
C LEU A 79 35.35 -14.40 -56.99
N GLU A 80 35.92 -15.29 -56.18
CA GLU A 80 37.30 -15.79 -56.33
C GLU A 80 37.51 -16.55 -57.65
N ALA A 81 36.45 -17.13 -58.21
CA ALA A 81 36.49 -17.85 -59.47
C ALA A 81 36.49 -16.92 -60.71
N MET A 82 36.25 -15.61 -60.54
CA MET A 82 36.28 -14.62 -61.62
C MET A 82 37.68 -14.02 -61.77
N THR A 83 38.54 -14.71 -62.51
CA THR A 83 39.92 -14.29 -62.81
C THR A 83 40.14 -14.08 -64.30
N VAL A 84 41.12 -13.27 -64.67
CA VAL A 84 41.50 -13.01 -66.06
C VAL A 84 41.89 -14.31 -66.78
N GLU A 85 42.56 -15.24 -66.10
CA GLU A 85 42.88 -16.58 -66.63
C GLU A 85 41.64 -17.41 -67.01
N ARG A 86 40.47 -17.08 -66.44
CA ARG A 86 39.19 -17.75 -66.70
C ARG A 86 38.26 -16.95 -67.62
N GLY A 87 38.79 -15.91 -68.28
CA GLY A 87 38.08 -15.14 -69.29
C GLY A 87 37.32 -13.90 -68.77
N ALA A 88 37.55 -13.49 -67.53
CA ALA A 88 37.06 -12.20 -67.03
C ALA A 88 37.97 -11.05 -67.51
N SER A 89 37.41 -9.86 -67.69
CA SER A 89 38.21 -8.66 -67.95
C SER A 89 38.98 -8.22 -66.69
N GLU A 90 40.08 -7.48 -66.87
CA GLU A 90 40.87 -6.93 -65.75
C GLU A 90 40.01 -6.05 -64.82
N ALA A 91 39.03 -5.34 -65.40
CA ALA A 91 38.06 -4.53 -64.64
C ALA A 91 37.10 -5.38 -63.80
N GLU A 92 36.66 -6.54 -64.31
CA GLU A 92 35.80 -7.47 -63.59
C GLU A 92 36.55 -8.18 -62.45
N GLU A 93 37.80 -8.58 -62.66
CA GLU A 93 38.64 -9.16 -61.60
C GLU A 93 38.89 -8.14 -60.48
N ALA A 94 39.19 -6.88 -60.83
CA ALA A 94 39.34 -5.80 -59.85
C ALA A 94 38.05 -5.55 -59.05
N SER A 95 36.89 -5.56 -59.73
CA SER A 95 35.58 -5.42 -59.08
C SER A 95 35.21 -6.61 -58.19
N ALA A 96 35.60 -7.83 -58.58
CA ALA A 96 35.41 -9.04 -57.80
C ALA A 96 36.23 -9.00 -56.50
N LYS A 97 37.51 -8.57 -56.57
CA LYS A 97 38.38 -8.36 -55.39
C LYS A 97 37.79 -7.36 -54.39
N LEU A 98 37.33 -6.20 -54.87
CA LEU A 98 36.66 -5.19 -54.03
C LEU A 98 35.36 -5.72 -53.40
N SER A 99 34.63 -6.57 -54.11
CA SER A 99 33.40 -7.18 -53.60
C SER A 99 33.68 -8.26 -52.55
N ILE A 100 34.75 -9.03 -52.70
CA ILE A 100 35.22 -10.01 -51.70
C ILE A 100 35.61 -9.27 -50.42
N GLU A 101 36.43 -8.23 -50.52
CA GLU A 101 36.86 -7.42 -49.37
C GLU A 101 35.66 -6.82 -48.63
N ARG A 102 34.68 -6.28 -49.36
CA ARG A 102 33.44 -5.76 -48.78
C ARG A 102 32.61 -6.85 -48.09
N LEU A 103 32.52 -8.04 -48.68
CA LEU A 103 31.78 -9.16 -48.10
C LEU A 103 32.48 -9.75 -46.86
N GLN A 104 33.81 -9.82 -46.88
CA GLN A 104 34.62 -10.23 -45.73
C GLN A 104 34.45 -9.24 -44.58
N LYS A 105 34.61 -7.93 -44.84
CA LYS A 105 34.39 -6.87 -43.85
C LYS A 105 32.97 -6.88 -43.29
N LYS A 106 31.96 -7.04 -44.15
CA LYS A 106 30.56 -7.13 -43.72
C LYS A 106 30.30 -8.37 -42.86
N ALA A 107 30.94 -9.50 -43.17
CA ALA A 107 30.84 -10.70 -42.37
C ALA A 107 31.56 -10.55 -41.01
N GLU A 108 32.72 -9.90 -40.98
CA GLU A 108 33.44 -9.56 -39.75
C GLU A 108 32.60 -8.66 -38.84
N GLU A 109 32.02 -7.57 -39.36
CA GLU A 109 31.15 -6.65 -38.62
C GLU A 109 29.87 -7.33 -38.10
N ALA A 110 29.24 -8.17 -38.92
CA ALA A 110 28.05 -8.93 -38.51
C ALA A 110 28.37 -9.98 -37.44
N THR A 111 29.54 -10.62 -37.54
CA THR A 111 29.99 -11.65 -36.60
C THR A 111 30.48 -11.04 -35.29
N GLU A 112 31.16 -9.90 -35.32
CA GLU A 112 31.57 -9.17 -34.12
C GLU A 112 30.36 -8.74 -33.29
N ASN A 113 29.27 -8.31 -33.93
CA ASN A 113 28.02 -7.98 -33.26
C ASN A 113 27.25 -9.21 -32.76
N ALA A 114 27.19 -10.31 -33.53
CA ALA A 114 26.48 -11.53 -33.13
C ALA A 114 27.21 -12.34 -32.04
N ASN A 115 28.54 -12.27 -31.98
CA ASN A 115 29.36 -12.95 -30.98
C ASN A 115 29.52 -12.13 -29.70
N LYS A 116 29.17 -10.83 -29.67
CA LYS A 116 29.33 -10.06 -28.44
C LYS A 116 28.33 -10.50 -27.39
N TYR A 117 27.02 -10.43 -27.67
CA TYR A 117 25.99 -10.88 -26.72
C TYR A 117 24.61 -11.07 -27.37
N ILE A 118 23.77 -11.91 -26.75
CA ILE A 118 22.32 -11.95 -26.97
C ILE A 118 21.59 -11.24 -25.84
N VAL A 119 20.49 -10.55 -26.13
CA VAL A 119 19.63 -9.95 -25.11
C VAL A 119 18.66 -11.03 -24.61
N VAL A 120 18.78 -11.41 -23.34
CA VAL A 120 17.96 -12.47 -22.70
C VAL A 120 16.77 -11.91 -21.92
N GLY A 121 16.69 -10.60 -21.77
CA GLY A 121 15.58 -9.92 -21.12
C GLY A 121 15.88 -8.43 -20.94
N THR A 122 14.97 -7.72 -20.30
CA THR A 122 15.12 -6.29 -19.97
C THR A 122 14.72 -6.10 -18.51
N VAL A 123 15.56 -5.42 -17.74
CA VAL A 123 15.22 -4.88 -16.42
C VAL A 123 14.30 -3.68 -16.64
N PRO A 124 13.12 -3.64 -16.02
CA PRO A 124 12.20 -2.52 -16.20
C PRO A 124 12.83 -1.23 -15.67
N GLY A 125 12.60 -0.13 -16.36
CA GLY A 125 12.94 1.20 -15.86
C GLY A 125 12.04 1.58 -14.69
N HIS A 126 12.54 2.41 -13.78
CA HIS A 126 11.82 2.82 -12.57
C HIS A 126 12.09 4.29 -12.21
N MET A 127 11.20 4.88 -11.42
CA MET A 127 11.39 6.22 -10.86
C MET A 127 12.29 6.17 -9.61
N ALA A 128 12.73 7.34 -9.17
CA ALA A 128 13.44 7.49 -7.90
C ALA A 128 12.48 7.33 -6.71
N HIS A 129 12.99 6.86 -5.57
CA HIS A 129 12.21 6.83 -4.33
C HIS A 129 11.64 8.22 -4.00
N PRO A 130 10.36 8.30 -3.58
CA PRO A 130 9.82 9.51 -3.00
C PRO A 130 10.62 9.93 -1.75
N PRO A 131 10.64 11.23 -1.40
CA PRO A 131 11.41 11.72 -0.26
C PRO A 131 11.13 10.93 1.02
N LYS A 132 12.20 10.49 1.70
CA LYS A 132 12.18 9.73 2.97
C LYS A 132 11.52 8.34 2.89
N MET A 133 11.39 7.77 1.70
CA MET A 133 10.93 6.40 1.48
C MET A 133 12.12 5.51 1.06
N ASN A 134 12.06 4.22 1.39
CA ASN A 134 13.09 3.23 1.00
C ASN A 134 12.52 2.07 0.18
N TRP A 135 11.22 2.12 -0.14
CA TRP A 135 10.61 1.25 -1.13
C TRP A 135 9.38 1.93 -1.75
N HIS A 136 9.06 1.53 -2.98
CA HIS A 136 7.83 1.93 -3.64
C HIS A 136 7.39 0.88 -4.69
N ILE A 137 6.13 0.97 -5.10
CA ILE A 137 5.56 0.15 -6.18
C ILE A 137 5.07 1.10 -7.27
N GLU A 138 5.43 0.79 -8.50
CA GLU A 138 5.03 1.51 -9.69
C GLU A 138 4.09 0.67 -10.55
N LYS A 139 3.16 1.35 -11.21
CA LYS A 139 2.37 0.79 -12.29
C LYS A 139 2.19 1.86 -13.35
N ASP A 140 2.53 1.54 -14.59
CA ASP A 140 2.38 2.42 -15.75
C ASP A 140 3.04 3.81 -15.55
N GLY A 141 4.24 3.82 -14.95
CA GLY A 141 5.01 5.05 -14.67
C GLY A 141 4.47 5.90 -13.52
N ILE A 142 3.58 5.36 -12.69
CA ILE A 142 3.00 6.04 -11.53
C ILE A 142 3.31 5.25 -10.26
N ILE A 143 3.82 5.94 -9.25
CA ILE A 143 4.01 5.37 -7.91
C ILE A 143 2.64 5.21 -7.23
N ILE A 144 2.19 3.97 -7.06
CA ILE A 144 0.88 3.64 -6.47
C ILE A 144 0.96 3.31 -4.98
N ALA A 145 2.13 2.89 -4.51
CA ALA A 145 2.40 2.61 -3.11
C ALA A 145 3.84 2.96 -2.77
N LYS A 146 4.08 3.38 -1.54
CA LYS A 146 5.41 3.74 -1.04
C LYS A 146 5.47 3.58 0.46
N GLY A 147 6.68 3.41 1.00
CA GLY A 147 6.87 3.37 2.42
C GLY A 147 8.32 3.50 2.86
N ASN A 148 8.47 3.56 4.16
CA ASN A 148 9.75 3.57 4.84
C ASN A 148 9.81 2.41 5.86
N GLY A 149 11.01 2.13 6.36
CA GLY A 149 11.22 1.22 7.49
C GLY A 149 11.35 -0.24 7.08
N ILE A 150 11.71 -0.53 5.83
CA ILE A 150 12.03 -1.90 5.42
C ILE A 150 13.30 -2.43 6.11
N LEU A 151 14.25 -1.55 6.41
CA LEU A 151 15.53 -1.88 7.07
C LEU A 151 15.37 -2.47 8.47
N LYS A 152 14.24 -2.25 9.15
CA LYS A 152 13.99 -2.86 10.47
C LYS A 152 13.94 -4.40 10.42
N PHE A 153 13.68 -4.97 9.23
CA PHE A 153 13.66 -6.41 9.02
C PHE A 153 15.04 -6.98 8.69
N ALA A 154 16.09 -6.16 8.65
CA ALA A 154 17.44 -6.64 8.33
C ALA A 154 17.91 -7.73 9.31
N HIS A 155 17.55 -7.64 10.60
CA HIS A 155 17.98 -8.59 11.63
C HIS A 155 17.55 -10.05 11.36
N ILE A 156 16.40 -10.25 10.73
CA ILE A 156 15.81 -11.59 10.49
C ILE A 156 16.28 -12.22 9.18
N TRP A 157 17.31 -11.67 8.52
CA TRP A 157 17.80 -12.16 7.24
C TRP A 157 18.21 -13.64 7.25
N LYS A 158 18.80 -14.10 8.37
CA LYS A 158 19.30 -15.47 8.57
C LYS A 158 18.23 -16.54 8.31
N TYR A 159 16.99 -16.28 8.72
CA TYR A 159 15.86 -17.21 8.55
C TYR A 159 15.41 -17.41 7.09
N TYR A 160 15.78 -16.51 6.18
CA TYR A 160 15.40 -16.60 4.76
C TYR A 160 16.57 -16.96 3.86
N ASN A 161 17.80 -16.70 4.31
CA ASN A 161 19.00 -17.05 3.56
C ASN A 161 19.49 -18.47 3.91
N TYR A 162 19.26 -18.96 5.14
CA TYR A 162 19.69 -20.28 5.60
C TYR A 162 18.50 -21.14 6.05
N ASN A 163 18.38 -22.34 5.46
CA ASN A 163 17.30 -23.29 5.79
C ASN A 163 17.30 -23.70 7.28
N ARG A 164 18.49 -23.87 7.88
CA ARG A 164 18.63 -24.37 9.26
C ARG A 164 18.00 -23.46 10.32
N ASP A 165 18.13 -22.14 10.16
CA ASP A 165 17.56 -21.19 11.13
C ASP A 165 16.03 -21.23 11.10
N MET A 166 15.46 -21.41 9.92
CA MET A 166 14.02 -21.56 9.73
C MET A 166 13.50 -22.90 10.27
N GLU A 167 14.29 -23.98 10.15
CA GLU A 167 14.02 -25.27 10.77
C GLU A 167 13.96 -25.17 12.30
N TRP A 168 14.96 -24.53 12.94
CA TRP A 168 14.96 -24.32 14.39
C TRP A 168 13.76 -23.50 14.87
N LEU A 169 13.39 -22.45 14.14
CA LEU A 169 12.20 -21.66 14.43
C LEU A 169 10.93 -22.52 14.34
N ASN A 170 10.85 -23.43 13.37
CA ASN A 170 9.72 -24.34 13.21
C ASN A 170 9.69 -25.43 14.30
N GLU A 171 10.83 -25.97 14.72
CA GLU A 171 10.93 -26.88 15.87
C GLU A 171 10.41 -26.20 17.15
N TYR A 172 10.85 -24.96 17.40
CA TYR A 172 10.38 -24.16 18.54
C TYR A 172 8.88 -23.87 18.46
N LYS A 173 8.35 -23.50 17.29
CA LYS A 173 6.91 -23.27 17.08
C LYS A 173 6.06 -24.53 17.30
N LYS A 174 6.62 -25.72 17.03
CA LYS A 174 5.93 -27.00 17.20
C LYS A 174 5.84 -27.42 18.66
N ASP A 175 6.95 -27.34 19.40
CA ASP A 175 6.98 -27.65 20.82
C ASP A 175 8.05 -26.80 21.53
N LYS A 176 7.59 -25.70 22.14
CA LYS A 176 8.44 -24.75 22.86
C LYS A 176 9.21 -25.41 24.01
N LYS A 177 8.57 -26.32 24.75
CA LYS A 177 9.17 -26.94 25.93
C LYS A 177 10.23 -27.95 25.54
N ALA A 178 9.92 -28.85 24.60
CA ALA A 178 10.89 -29.82 24.11
C ALA A 178 12.10 -29.16 23.46
N TYR A 179 11.89 -28.08 22.70
CA TYR A 179 12.99 -27.30 22.12
C TYR A 179 13.89 -26.68 23.20
N THR A 180 13.28 -26.06 24.23
CA THR A 180 14.00 -25.44 25.36
C THR A 180 14.88 -26.45 26.10
N ASP A 181 14.31 -27.62 26.42
CA ASP A 181 15.03 -28.67 27.15
C ASP A 181 16.15 -29.29 26.28
N LYS A 182 15.89 -29.51 24.98
CA LYS A 182 16.90 -29.98 24.01
C LYS A 182 18.05 -28.99 23.87
N HIS A 183 17.75 -27.69 23.72
CA HIS A 183 18.76 -26.65 23.58
C HIS A 183 19.62 -26.53 24.85
N THR A 184 18.99 -26.53 26.03
CA THR A 184 19.71 -26.51 27.31
C THR A 184 20.65 -27.72 27.43
N GLN A 185 20.17 -28.91 27.08
CA GLN A 185 20.97 -30.13 27.16
C GLN A 185 22.13 -30.14 26.16
N ASP A 186 21.94 -29.61 24.95
CA ASP A 186 22.99 -29.50 23.93
C ASP A 186 24.11 -28.56 24.39
N LEU A 187 23.78 -27.42 25.00
CA LEU A 187 24.76 -26.49 25.60
C LEU A 187 25.61 -27.16 26.69
N VAL A 188 24.98 -27.96 27.55
CA VAL A 188 25.67 -28.74 28.60
C VAL A 188 26.55 -29.84 27.97
N ASN A 189 26.03 -30.61 27.02
CA ASN A 189 26.76 -31.71 26.39
C ASN A 189 28.00 -31.23 25.62
N ARG A 190 27.97 -30.01 25.07
CA ARG A 190 29.10 -29.39 24.37
C ARG A 190 30.13 -28.76 25.32
N GLY A 191 29.86 -28.74 26.63
CA GLY A 191 30.74 -28.15 27.63
C GLY A 191 30.84 -26.62 27.55
N TYR A 192 29.83 -25.94 26.99
CA TYR A 192 29.83 -24.48 26.92
C TYR A 192 29.53 -23.81 28.27
N TYR A 193 28.92 -24.55 29.20
CA TYR A 193 28.59 -24.07 30.53
C TYR A 193 28.89 -25.16 31.57
N ASP A 194 29.44 -24.74 32.70
CA ASP A 194 29.83 -25.62 33.81
C ASP A 194 28.62 -26.14 34.60
N SER A 195 27.50 -25.42 34.54
CA SER A 195 26.28 -25.77 35.27
C SER A 195 25.06 -25.81 34.35
N LYS A 196 24.12 -26.71 34.65
CA LYS A 196 22.83 -26.80 33.94
C LYS A 196 21.99 -25.53 34.15
N GLU A 197 22.13 -24.86 35.28
CA GLU A 197 21.43 -23.61 35.58
C GLU A 197 21.90 -22.46 34.68
N ASP A 198 23.22 -22.34 34.45
CA ASP A 198 23.75 -21.28 33.58
C ASP A 198 23.43 -21.54 32.10
N ALA A 199 23.47 -22.81 31.68
CA ALA A 199 22.97 -23.23 30.37
C ALA A 199 21.48 -22.88 30.20
N ARG A 200 20.67 -23.04 31.25
CA ARG A 200 19.24 -22.70 31.23
C ARG A 200 19.01 -21.20 31.13
N LYS A 201 19.74 -20.38 31.90
CA LYS A 201 19.68 -18.89 31.78
C LYS A 201 20.10 -18.40 30.40
N ASN A 202 21.07 -19.05 29.77
CA ASN A 202 21.42 -18.72 28.38
C ASN A 202 20.31 -19.12 27.41
N THR A 203 19.72 -20.31 27.59
CA THR A 203 18.59 -20.78 26.80
C THR A 203 17.38 -19.86 26.92
N GLU A 204 17.07 -19.36 28.12
CA GLU A 204 15.97 -18.41 28.35
C GLU A 204 16.17 -17.11 27.55
N ARG A 205 17.38 -16.52 27.56
CA ARG A 205 17.71 -15.35 26.73
C ARG A 205 17.59 -15.63 25.23
N HIS A 206 18.08 -16.79 24.78
CA HIS A 206 17.93 -17.21 23.38
C HIS A 206 16.45 -17.32 22.98
N ILE A 207 15.59 -17.82 23.88
CA ILE A 207 14.15 -17.90 23.63
C ILE A 207 13.51 -16.52 23.58
N GLU A 208 13.90 -15.59 24.46
CA GLU A 208 13.42 -14.20 24.42
C GLU A 208 13.73 -13.55 23.07
N ASP A 209 14.99 -13.63 22.61
CA ASP A 209 15.42 -13.14 21.29
C ASP A 209 14.65 -13.81 20.16
N LEU A 210 14.43 -15.14 20.24
CA LEU A 210 13.67 -15.90 19.26
C LEU A 210 12.20 -15.46 19.19
N GLU A 211 11.57 -15.17 20.32
CA GLU A 211 10.19 -14.67 20.37
C GLU A 211 10.07 -13.26 19.78
N GLU A 212 11.08 -12.41 19.95
CA GLU A 212 11.16 -11.11 19.27
C GLU A 212 11.32 -11.26 17.76
N ASP A 213 12.21 -12.15 17.33
CA ASP A 213 12.42 -12.48 15.91
C ASP A 213 11.13 -13.02 15.27
N ILE A 214 10.38 -13.90 15.95
CA ILE A 214 9.08 -14.41 15.47
C ILE A 214 8.10 -13.28 15.20
N LYS A 215 7.95 -12.34 16.16
CA LYS A 215 7.06 -11.17 15.99
C LYS A 215 7.49 -10.30 14.81
N LEU A 216 8.80 -10.19 14.56
CA LEU A 216 9.34 -9.42 13.45
C LEU A 216 9.13 -10.13 12.10
N ILE A 217 9.29 -11.45 12.07
CA ILE A 217 8.98 -12.32 10.92
C ILE A 217 7.51 -12.20 10.54
N ASP A 218 6.57 -12.29 11.50
CA ASP A 218 5.13 -12.18 11.21
C ASP A 218 4.77 -10.80 10.60
N LYS A 219 5.43 -9.73 11.08
CA LYS A 219 5.30 -8.38 10.50
C LYS A 219 5.89 -8.31 9.09
N PHE A 220 7.01 -8.99 8.84
CA PHE A 220 7.63 -9.06 7.52
C PHE A 220 6.76 -9.83 6.53
N GLU A 221 6.24 -11.00 6.91
CA GLU A 221 5.33 -11.81 6.10
C GLU A 221 4.05 -11.03 5.75
N THR A 222 3.46 -10.33 6.74
CA THR A 222 2.31 -9.44 6.51
C THR A 222 2.64 -8.32 5.51
N PHE A 223 3.84 -7.75 5.61
CA PHE A 223 4.31 -6.71 4.70
C PHE A 223 4.49 -7.24 3.27
N ILE A 224 5.13 -8.40 3.11
CA ILE A 224 5.31 -9.03 1.79
C ILE A 224 3.96 -9.43 1.20
N ASN A 225 3.05 -10.00 1.98
CA ASN A 225 1.69 -10.33 1.51
C ASN A 225 0.92 -9.08 1.07
N LYS A 226 1.12 -7.93 1.73
CA LYS A 226 0.55 -6.66 1.30
C LYS A 226 1.12 -6.21 -0.04
N ILE A 227 2.44 -6.32 -0.25
CA ILE A 227 3.07 -6.03 -1.54
C ILE A 227 2.49 -6.96 -2.61
N ASP A 228 2.48 -8.26 -2.34
CA ASP A 228 1.99 -9.28 -3.26
C ASP A 228 0.54 -9.08 -3.66
N THR A 229 -0.34 -8.81 -2.69
CA THR A 229 -1.75 -8.51 -2.93
C THR A 229 -1.92 -7.22 -3.75
N SER A 230 -1.06 -6.23 -3.53
CA SER A 230 -1.09 -4.97 -4.29
C SER A 230 -0.74 -5.20 -5.77
N CYS A 231 0.21 -6.10 -6.04
CA CYS A 231 0.62 -6.50 -7.39
C CYS A 231 -0.22 -7.64 -7.99
N GLY A 232 -1.08 -8.28 -7.19
CA GLY A 232 -1.84 -9.49 -7.53
C GLY A 232 -3.25 -9.26 -8.09
N GLY A 233 -3.59 -8.01 -8.46
CA GLY A 233 -4.89 -7.72 -9.08
C GLY A 233 -5.07 -8.41 -10.44
N LEU A 234 -5.86 -9.50 -10.45
CA LEU A 234 -6.51 -10.20 -11.57
C LEU A 234 -5.71 -10.30 -12.89
N ILE A 235 -5.03 -11.43 -13.06
CA ILE A 235 -4.74 -12.00 -14.37
C ILE A 235 -6.02 -12.69 -14.86
N GLY A 236 -6.50 -12.30 -16.04
CA GLY A 236 -7.52 -13.02 -16.81
C GLY A 236 -8.59 -12.08 -17.36
N GLU A 237 -8.47 -11.69 -18.64
CA GLU A 237 -9.47 -11.07 -19.53
C GLU A 237 -10.53 -10.12 -18.90
N GLY A 238 -10.17 -9.46 -17.80
CA GLY A 238 -11.09 -8.76 -16.92
C GLY A 238 -10.50 -7.41 -16.58
N ASP A 239 -11.22 -6.38 -17.01
CA ASP A 239 -11.17 -4.99 -16.57
C ASP A 239 -9.80 -4.45 -16.12
N GLY A 240 -9.10 -3.78 -17.04
CA GLY A 240 -7.83 -3.13 -16.75
C GLY A 240 -7.95 -2.08 -15.64
N THR A 241 -6.95 -2.02 -14.75
CA THR A 241 -6.83 -0.94 -13.77
C THR A 241 -5.93 0.15 -14.32
N ILE A 242 -6.41 1.40 -14.35
CA ILE A 242 -5.59 2.58 -14.63
C ILE A 242 -5.46 3.42 -13.37
N TYR A 243 -4.27 3.95 -13.14
CA TYR A 243 -3.99 4.88 -12.05
C TYR A 243 -3.88 6.31 -12.60
N GLU A 244 -4.49 7.27 -11.92
CA GLU A 244 -4.45 8.69 -12.30
C GLU A 244 -4.09 9.55 -11.09
N LYS A 245 -3.29 10.60 -11.31
CA LYS A 245 -3.00 11.60 -10.28
C LYS A 245 -4.13 12.63 -10.22
N VAL A 246 -4.72 12.81 -9.04
CA VAL A 246 -5.77 13.80 -8.76
C VAL A 246 -5.26 14.74 -7.67
N THR A 247 -5.32 16.04 -7.92
CA THR A 247 -5.00 17.06 -6.92
C THR A 247 -6.19 17.23 -5.97
N VAL A 248 -5.97 17.00 -4.68
CA VAL A 248 -6.99 17.17 -3.65
C VAL A 248 -6.55 18.29 -2.71
N THR A 249 -7.41 19.29 -2.52
CA THR A 249 -7.20 20.33 -1.51
C THR A 249 -7.46 19.74 -0.13
N GLU A 250 -6.41 19.64 0.68
CA GLU A 250 -6.49 19.28 2.09
C GLU A 250 -6.32 20.52 2.97
N TYR A 251 -6.74 20.42 4.23
CA TYR A 251 -6.63 21.51 5.19
C TYR A 251 -5.74 21.08 6.35
N LYS A 252 -4.71 21.88 6.64
CA LYS A 252 -3.87 21.70 7.82
C LYS A 252 -4.21 22.76 8.85
N LYS A 253 -4.25 22.35 10.12
CA LYS A 253 -4.33 23.25 11.26
C LYS A 253 -2.93 23.74 11.61
N GLU A 254 -2.73 25.04 11.58
CA GLU A 254 -1.46 25.67 11.92
C GLU A 254 -1.68 26.82 12.89
N ASN A 255 -0.83 26.88 13.92
CA ASN A 255 -0.77 28.01 14.83
C ASN A 255 -0.06 29.15 14.11
N LYS A 256 -0.75 30.27 13.90
CA LYS A 256 -0.18 31.49 13.32
C LYS A 256 -0.09 32.58 14.37
N VAL A 257 0.92 33.43 14.20
CA VAL A 257 1.11 34.62 15.03
C VAL A 257 0.37 35.76 14.37
N VAL A 258 -0.53 36.40 15.12
CA VAL A 258 -1.24 37.60 14.70
C VAL A 258 -0.75 38.75 15.58
N GLU A 259 -0.35 39.85 14.95
CA GLU A 259 0.15 41.03 15.65
C GLU A 259 -1.01 41.81 16.27
N ASP A 260 -0.86 42.17 17.54
CA ASP A 260 -1.83 42.95 18.30
C ASP A 260 -1.43 44.42 18.33
N THR A 261 -2.41 45.31 18.19
CA THR A 261 -2.20 46.77 18.27
C THR A 261 -1.92 47.25 19.69
N THR A 262 -2.33 46.49 20.70
CA THR A 262 -2.20 46.86 22.12
C THR A 262 -1.82 45.64 22.95
N GLY A 263 -0.88 45.81 23.87
CA GLY A 263 -0.48 44.77 24.82
C GLY A 263 0.19 45.36 26.05
N SER A 264 0.36 44.53 27.07
CA SER A 264 0.99 44.94 28.33
C SER A 264 1.90 43.84 28.87
N ILE A 265 2.89 44.21 29.66
CA ILE A 265 3.79 43.25 30.32
C ILE A 265 3.02 42.57 31.46
N LYS A 266 2.57 41.34 31.22
CA LYS A 266 1.85 40.50 32.19
C LYS A 266 2.15 39.01 31.93
N GLU A 267 1.91 38.18 32.94
CA GLU A 267 1.99 36.72 32.82
C GLU A 267 1.20 36.22 31.59
N GLY A 268 1.84 35.37 30.79
CA GLY A 268 1.26 34.73 29.64
C GLY A 268 1.16 35.58 28.36
N GLN A 269 1.47 36.88 28.40
CA GLN A 269 1.45 37.73 27.20
C GLN A 269 2.54 37.31 26.22
N LEU A 270 2.23 37.33 24.91
CA LEU A 270 3.22 37.03 23.86
C LEU A 270 3.65 38.27 23.10
N PHE A 271 4.89 38.21 22.60
CA PHE A 271 5.43 39.18 21.67
C PHE A 271 6.31 38.51 20.61
N ILE A 272 6.45 39.15 19.46
CA ILE A 272 7.27 38.72 18.33
C ILE A 272 8.38 39.73 18.07
N LEU A 273 9.58 39.22 17.75
CA LEU A 273 10.71 40.07 17.34
C LEU A 273 10.55 40.49 15.87
N LYS A 274 10.49 41.80 15.61
CA LYS A 274 10.44 42.38 14.25
C LYS A 274 11.82 42.69 13.68
N SER A 275 12.83 42.76 14.55
CA SER A 275 14.24 43.02 14.22
C SER A 275 15.15 41.92 14.78
N ASN A 276 16.37 41.84 14.27
CA ASN A 276 17.41 40.98 14.83
C ASN A 276 18.04 41.63 16.07
N PHE A 277 18.33 40.82 17.08
CA PHE A 277 19.00 41.19 18.32
C PHE A 277 20.21 40.29 18.57
N ASN A 278 21.03 40.66 19.56
CA ASN A 278 22.23 39.90 19.93
C ASN A 278 21.88 38.51 20.50
N TYR A 279 22.91 37.67 20.67
CA TYR A 279 22.80 36.35 21.30
C TYR A 279 21.86 35.36 20.59
N GLY A 280 21.75 35.49 19.27
CA GLY A 280 20.96 34.58 18.43
C GLY A 280 19.45 34.82 18.47
N CYS A 281 19.02 35.99 18.94
CA CYS A 281 17.63 36.40 18.95
C CYS A 281 17.24 37.03 17.60
N TYR A 282 16.86 36.20 16.64
CA TYR A 282 16.55 36.62 15.27
C TYR A 282 15.10 37.11 15.11
N LYS A 283 14.86 37.89 14.06
CA LYS A 283 13.52 38.31 13.61
C LYS A 283 12.60 37.09 13.40
N GLY A 284 11.36 37.22 13.83
CA GLY A 284 10.30 36.20 13.71
C GLY A 284 10.19 35.25 14.90
N LEU A 285 11.09 35.33 15.88
CA LEU A 285 10.98 34.56 17.11
C LEU A 285 9.87 35.10 18.00
N VAL A 286 9.11 34.19 18.61
CA VAL A 286 7.97 34.48 19.50
C VAL A 286 8.33 34.08 20.91
N TYR A 287 7.98 34.92 21.88
CA TYR A 287 8.25 34.72 23.29
C TYR A 287 6.97 34.84 24.10
N ARG A 288 6.87 34.06 25.20
CA ARG A 288 5.82 34.20 26.21
C ARG A 288 6.41 34.75 27.49
N ILE A 289 5.79 35.80 28.05
CA ILE A 289 6.22 36.48 29.27
C ILE A 289 5.76 35.68 30.50
N HIS A 290 6.64 35.62 31.49
CA HIS A 290 6.42 35.07 32.81
C HIS A 290 6.85 36.06 33.90
N GLU A 291 6.07 36.12 34.96
CA GLU A 291 6.27 36.90 36.16
C GLU A 291 6.90 36.02 37.26
N THR A 292 7.90 36.58 37.93
CA THR A 292 8.61 35.95 39.03
C THR A 292 8.81 36.95 40.15
N GLU A 293 8.59 36.54 41.39
CA GLU A 293 8.82 37.39 42.55
C GLU A 293 10.16 37.02 43.21
N ARG A 294 11.01 38.02 43.44
CA ARG A 294 12.28 37.84 44.16
C ARG A 294 12.48 39.02 45.11
N ASN A 295 12.67 38.74 46.40
CA ASN A 295 12.87 39.75 47.44
C ASN A 295 11.76 40.83 47.49
N GLY A 296 10.50 40.45 47.23
CA GLY A 296 9.35 41.39 47.20
C GLY A 296 9.28 42.31 45.97
N GLN A 297 10.15 42.09 44.97
CA GLN A 297 10.11 42.79 43.69
C GLN A 297 9.68 41.86 42.57
N LYS A 298 8.81 42.36 41.67
CA LYS A 298 8.32 41.64 40.49
C LYS A 298 9.33 41.74 39.34
N HIS A 299 9.74 40.59 38.83
CA HIS A 299 10.63 40.43 37.69
C HIS A 299 9.90 39.72 36.56
N PHE A 300 10.06 40.23 35.34
CA PHE A 300 9.53 39.62 34.14
C PHE A 300 10.65 39.03 33.30
N HIS A 301 10.43 37.82 32.82
CA HIS A 301 11.28 37.14 31.84
C HIS A 301 10.40 36.48 30.78
N ALA A 302 10.98 36.01 29.69
CA ALA A 302 10.20 35.37 28.64
C ALA A 302 10.92 34.17 28.03
N TYR A 303 10.16 33.11 27.76
CA TYR A 303 10.67 31.92 27.06
C TYR A 303 10.26 31.93 25.60
N LYS A 304 11.20 31.56 24.74
CA LYS A 304 10.96 31.38 23.31
C LYS A 304 10.01 30.21 23.08
N LEU A 305 9.08 30.35 22.14
CA LEU A 305 8.27 29.23 21.64
C LEU A 305 9.00 28.44 20.55
N ASN A 306 8.74 27.13 20.49
CA ASN A 306 9.23 26.26 19.43
C ASN A 306 8.66 26.67 18.06
N GLY A 307 9.22 26.14 16.96
CA GLY A 307 8.77 26.50 15.60
C GLY A 307 7.32 26.14 15.26
N LYS A 308 6.65 25.32 16.10
CA LYS A 308 5.22 25.00 15.98
C LYS A 308 4.34 25.85 16.90
N LEU A 309 4.93 26.74 17.71
CA LEU A 309 4.26 27.60 18.68
C LEU A 309 3.40 26.84 19.69
N THR A 310 3.77 25.60 20.02
CA THR A 310 3.03 24.72 20.93
C THR A 310 3.67 24.57 22.29
N LYS A 311 4.98 24.80 22.39
CA LYS A 311 5.75 24.58 23.61
C LYS A 311 6.81 25.65 23.78
N GLU A 312 7.09 25.98 25.03
CA GLU A 312 8.21 26.84 25.42
C GLU A 312 9.53 26.06 25.41
N CYS A 313 10.58 26.72 24.96
CA CYS A 313 11.94 26.24 25.00
C CYS A 313 12.59 26.71 26.30
N THR A 314 12.48 25.91 27.37
CA THR A 314 13.04 26.25 28.70
C THR A 314 14.47 25.75 28.92
N GLY A 315 15.05 25.01 27.96
CA GLY A 315 16.39 24.45 28.08
C GLY A 315 17.51 25.49 27.92
N ASN A 316 18.63 25.27 28.61
CA ASN A 316 19.81 26.15 28.58
C ASN A 316 20.74 25.96 27.36
N ALA A 317 20.39 25.05 26.44
CA ALA A 317 21.23 24.73 25.28
C ALA A 317 21.44 25.91 24.32
N SER A 318 20.54 26.90 24.32
CA SER A 318 20.66 28.10 23.49
C SER A 318 20.31 29.35 24.30
N ARG A 319 21.15 30.38 24.21
CA ARG A 319 20.94 31.63 24.94
C ARG A 319 19.63 32.34 24.56
N ASN A 320 19.22 32.24 23.29
CA ASN A 320 17.99 32.86 22.79
C ASN A 320 16.69 32.23 23.31
N ASN A 321 16.78 31.12 24.06
CA ASN A 321 15.61 30.50 24.67
C ASN A 321 15.02 31.35 25.80
N TYR A 322 15.84 32.20 26.41
CA TYR A 322 15.46 33.06 27.53
C TYR A 322 15.69 34.53 27.17
N TRP A 323 14.70 35.37 27.46
CA TRP A 323 14.78 36.81 27.34
C TRP A 323 14.48 37.47 28.68
N PHE A 324 15.34 38.39 29.12
CA PHE A 324 15.06 39.20 30.31
C PHE A 324 14.23 40.41 29.92
N VAL A 325 13.02 40.53 30.48
CA VAL A 325 12.06 41.59 30.11
C VAL A 325 12.25 42.84 30.97
N GLY A 326 12.48 42.67 32.28
CA GLY A 326 12.73 43.78 33.20
C GLY A 326 12.29 43.50 34.63
N SER A 327 12.42 44.48 35.51
CA SER A 327 11.93 44.43 36.89
C SER A 327 11.30 45.76 37.30
N GLY A 328 10.04 45.74 37.76
CA GLY A 328 9.29 46.96 38.08
C GLY A 328 9.32 48.00 36.95
N ASP A 329 9.71 49.22 37.27
CA ASP A 329 9.73 50.41 36.37
C ASP A 329 10.90 50.45 35.37
N SER A 330 11.76 49.42 35.34
CA SER A 330 12.90 49.35 34.40
C SER A 330 12.49 48.72 33.07
N GLU A 331 11.89 49.56 32.21
CA GLU A 331 11.29 49.19 30.93
C GLU A 331 12.34 48.84 29.83
N CYS A 332 12.96 47.66 29.93
CA CYS A 332 13.87 47.21 28.88
C CYS A 332 13.14 46.80 27.60
N LEU A 333 11.88 46.36 27.69
CA LEU A 333 11.07 45.92 26.55
C LEU A 333 10.30 47.07 25.87
N THR A 334 9.76 48.03 26.63
CA THR A 334 8.91 49.12 26.12
C THR A 334 9.64 49.97 25.07
N LYS A 335 10.92 50.30 25.30
CA LYS A 335 11.75 51.04 24.33
C LYS A 335 11.85 50.35 22.96
N TRP A 336 11.79 49.02 22.92
CA TRP A 336 11.87 48.26 21.67
C TRP A 336 10.52 48.14 20.98
N ILE A 337 9.44 48.18 21.76
CA ILE A 337 8.06 48.23 21.26
C ILE A 337 7.79 49.60 20.62
N GLU A 338 8.15 50.70 21.30
CA GLU A 338 8.03 52.06 20.77
C GLU A 338 8.85 52.27 19.48
N LYS A 339 10.03 51.65 19.40
CA LYS A 339 10.88 51.63 18.19
C LYS A 339 10.36 50.70 17.09
N GLY A 340 9.26 49.97 17.31
CA GLY A 340 8.71 48.99 16.36
C GLY A 340 9.61 47.76 16.11
N SER A 341 10.60 47.53 16.97
CA SER A 341 11.51 46.37 16.89
C SER A 341 10.93 45.11 17.52
N ILE A 342 9.91 45.26 18.37
CA ILE A 342 9.10 44.20 18.98
C ILE A 342 7.62 44.56 18.82
N ALA A 343 6.77 43.58 18.54
CA ALA A 343 5.33 43.77 18.48
C ALA A 343 4.62 42.79 19.42
N TRP A 344 3.50 43.21 19.99
CA TRP A 344 2.61 42.32 20.72
C TRP A 344 1.94 41.34 19.76
N CYS A 345 1.64 40.13 20.23
CA CYS A 345 0.94 39.16 19.41
C CYS A 345 0.15 38.16 20.23
N HIS A 346 -0.78 37.48 19.57
CA HIS A 346 -1.41 36.26 20.04
C HIS A 346 -1.28 35.15 19.01
N ILE A 347 -1.61 33.92 19.44
CA ILE A 347 -1.58 32.74 18.59
C ILE A 347 -3.01 32.37 18.22
N GLU A 348 -3.29 32.30 16.93
CA GLU A 348 -4.57 31.85 16.40
C GLU A 348 -4.39 30.51 15.66
N GLU A 349 -5.32 29.58 15.86
CA GLU A 349 -5.37 28.33 15.08
C GLU A 349 -6.04 28.60 13.73
N VAL A 350 -5.25 28.63 12.66
CA VAL A 350 -5.73 28.90 11.30
C VAL A 350 -5.76 27.60 10.50
N LYS A 351 -6.86 27.37 9.77
CA LYS A 351 -6.95 26.29 8.78
C LYS A 351 -6.45 26.78 7.44
N THR A 352 -5.29 26.31 7.01
CA THR A 352 -4.71 26.66 5.71
C THR A 352 -4.94 25.54 4.69
N PRO A 353 -5.50 25.84 3.51
CA PRO A 353 -5.58 24.86 2.43
C PRO A 353 -4.19 24.60 1.86
N TYR A 354 -3.90 23.35 1.51
CA TYR A 354 -2.73 22.95 0.75
C TYR A 354 -3.10 21.84 -0.24
N GLU A 355 -2.44 21.84 -1.39
CA GLU A 355 -2.72 20.88 -2.45
C GLU A 355 -1.89 19.62 -2.27
N VAL A 356 -2.55 18.46 -2.37
CA VAL A 356 -1.91 17.14 -2.29
C VAL A 356 -2.26 16.34 -3.53
N GLU A 357 -1.24 15.89 -4.27
CA GLU A 357 -1.42 14.90 -5.32
C GLU A 357 -1.70 13.52 -4.71
N LYS A 358 -2.86 12.95 -5.04
CA LYS A 358 -3.25 11.58 -4.67
C LYS A 358 -3.42 10.73 -5.92
N VAL A 359 -3.02 9.47 -5.84
CA VAL A 359 -3.24 8.51 -6.94
C VAL A 359 -4.57 7.80 -6.71
N VAL A 360 -5.46 7.84 -7.70
CA VAL A 360 -6.77 7.20 -7.69
C VAL A 360 -6.77 5.99 -8.62
N LYS A 361 -7.32 4.88 -8.14
CA LYS A 361 -7.52 3.66 -8.92
C LYS A 361 -8.83 3.74 -9.70
N LYS A 362 -8.77 3.72 -11.04
CA LYS A 362 -9.94 3.57 -11.92
C LYS A 362 -9.96 2.16 -12.50
N THR A 363 -11.10 1.50 -12.39
CA THR A 363 -11.35 0.22 -13.06
C THR A 363 -12.00 0.50 -14.40
N ILE A 364 -11.37 0.08 -15.49
CA ILE A 364 -11.93 0.18 -16.83
C ILE A 364 -12.60 -1.15 -17.15
N LYS A 365 -13.91 -1.11 -17.42
CA LYS A 365 -14.60 -2.29 -17.93
C LYS A 365 -14.16 -2.55 -19.37
N ALA A 366 -13.72 -3.75 -19.68
CA ALA A 366 -13.38 -4.09 -21.07
C ALA A 366 -14.66 -4.05 -21.92
N GLU A 367 -14.67 -3.26 -23.00
CA GLU A 367 -15.67 -3.38 -24.05
C GLU A 367 -15.50 -4.74 -24.72
N LYS A 368 -16.56 -5.54 -24.74
CA LYS A 368 -16.60 -6.77 -25.54
C LYS A 368 -16.42 -6.39 -27.00
N LYS A 369 -15.28 -6.74 -27.59
CA LYS A 369 -15.15 -6.81 -29.05
C LYS A 369 -16.10 -7.89 -29.54
N ASN A 370 -17.23 -7.47 -30.09
CA ASN A 370 -18.14 -8.33 -30.83
C ASN A 370 -17.43 -8.81 -32.10
N THR A 371 -16.99 -10.06 -32.09
CA THR A 371 -16.78 -10.81 -33.33
C THR A 371 -18.15 -11.28 -33.81
N THR A 372 -18.46 -10.92 -35.04
CA THR A 372 -19.75 -11.07 -35.72
C THR A 372 -20.17 -12.54 -35.85
N SER A 373 -21.34 -12.88 -35.31
CA SER A 373 -22.19 -13.96 -35.85
C SER A 373 -23.65 -13.63 -35.57
N THR A 374 -24.37 -13.43 -36.66
CA THR A 374 -25.78 -13.06 -36.79
C THR A 374 -26.71 -14.08 -36.17
N THR A 375 -27.46 -13.67 -35.14
CA THR A 375 -28.87 -14.09 -34.97
C THR A 375 -29.62 -12.96 -34.28
N THR A 376 -30.58 -12.40 -35.00
CA THR A 376 -31.64 -11.51 -34.52
C THR A 376 -32.40 -12.15 -33.36
N GLU A 377 -32.49 -11.45 -32.22
CA GLU A 377 -33.69 -11.41 -31.39
C GLU A 377 -33.64 -10.22 -30.41
N THR A 378 -34.49 -9.24 -30.72
CA THR A 378 -35.18 -8.28 -29.86
C THR A 378 -34.56 -7.83 -28.52
N ALA A 379 -34.23 -6.53 -28.49
CA ALA A 379 -34.19 -5.74 -27.27
C ALA A 379 -35.56 -5.72 -26.57
N GLN A 380 -35.57 -6.04 -25.28
CA GLN A 380 -36.56 -5.54 -24.33
C GLN A 380 -35.80 -4.81 -23.23
N THR A 381 -35.88 -3.49 -23.30
CA THR A 381 -35.68 -2.59 -22.17
C THR A 381 -36.91 -2.75 -21.28
N GLU A 382 -36.79 -3.37 -20.10
CA GLU A 382 -37.81 -3.21 -19.07
C GLU A 382 -37.55 -1.86 -18.38
N GLU A 383 -38.31 -0.84 -18.77
CA GLU A 383 -38.48 0.36 -17.98
C GLU A 383 -39.30 -0.01 -16.74
N THR A 384 -38.65 -0.13 -15.58
CA THR A 384 -39.37 -0.13 -14.30
C THR A 384 -39.91 1.27 -14.05
N ASP A 385 -41.24 1.41 -14.05
CA ASP A 385 -41.95 2.66 -13.83
C ASP A 385 -41.77 3.14 -12.38
N VAL A 386 -40.89 4.12 -12.19
CA VAL A 386 -40.48 4.64 -10.86
C VAL A 386 -41.63 5.39 -10.15
N ASN A 387 -42.72 5.67 -10.87
CA ASN A 387 -43.93 6.31 -10.35
C ASN A 387 -44.93 5.32 -9.71
N ALA A 388 -44.68 4.00 -9.77
CA ALA A 388 -45.56 3.00 -9.17
C ALA A 388 -45.38 2.83 -7.65
N TYR A 389 -44.30 3.37 -7.08
CA TYR A 389 -43.97 3.19 -5.67
C TYR A 389 -44.69 4.18 -4.77
N ALA A 390 -45.20 3.71 -3.62
CA ALA A 390 -45.77 4.57 -2.59
C ALA A 390 -44.66 5.27 -1.78
N TYR A 391 -44.72 6.61 -1.74
CA TYR A 391 -43.83 7.46 -0.96
C TYR A 391 -44.55 8.03 0.25
N GLU A 392 -43.94 7.94 1.43
CA GLU A 392 -44.37 8.59 2.67
C GLU A 392 -43.50 9.83 2.91
N VAL A 393 -44.12 11.00 3.07
CA VAL A 393 -43.43 12.28 3.31
C VAL A 393 -43.73 12.78 4.71
N SER A 394 -42.69 13.00 5.52
CA SER A 394 -42.79 13.57 6.88
C SER A 394 -41.86 14.79 7.04
N GLU A 395 -42.24 15.76 7.87
CA GLU A 395 -41.42 16.95 8.17
C GLU A 395 -40.45 16.72 9.34
N ASP A 396 -39.25 17.28 9.26
CA ASP A 396 -38.24 17.30 10.32
C ASP A 396 -37.42 18.61 10.23
N THR A 397 -36.51 18.83 11.17
CA THR A 397 -35.68 20.05 11.23
C THR A 397 -34.19 19.69 11.20
N ASP A 398 -33.42 20.38 10.36
CA ASP A 398 -31.96 20.24 10.31
C ASP A 398 -31.36 20.76 11.64
N THR A 399 -30.68 19.88 12.38
CA THR A 399 -30.13 20.20 13.71
C THR A 399 -28.93 21.14 13.69
N ARG A 400 -28.37 21.45 12.51
CA ARG A 400 -27.21 22.33 12.32
C ARG A 400 -27.61 23.72 11.83
N THR A 401 -28.64 23.82 10.99
CA THR A 401 -29.10 25.10 10.41
C THR A 401 -30.45 25.56 10.94
N GLY A 402 -31.22 24.69 11.59
CA GLY A 402 -32.58 24.97 12.06
C GLY A 402 -33.62 25.05 10.93
N GLU A 403 -33.24 24.67 9.71
CA GLU A 403 -34.11 24.73 8.52
C GLU A 403 -35.05 23.52 8.46
N LYS A 404 -36.25 23.72 7.92
CA LYS A 404 -37.21 22.63 7.68
C LYS A 404 -36.70 21.70 6.58
N ILE A 405 -36.75 20.41 6.83
CA ILE A 405 -36.37 19.36 5.88
C ILE A 405 -37.51 18.35 5.74
N TYR A 406 -37.64 17.76 4.55
CA TYR A 406 -38.66 16.75 4.26
C TYR A 406 -38.00 15.38 4.12
N LEU A 407 -38.49 14.40 4.86
CA LEU A 407 -38.07 13.01 4.80
C LEU A 407 -39.05 12.23 3.94
N VAL A 408 -38.53 11.58 2.91
CA VAL A 408 -39.29 10.71 2.02
C VAL A 408 -38.83 9.27 2.21
N LYS A 409 -39.76 8.39 2.57
CA LYS A 409 -39.54 6.94 2.67
C LYS A 409 -40.34 6.23 1.60
N VAL A 410 -39.74 5.18 1.02
CA VAL A 410 -40.46 4.27 0.13
C VAL A 410 -41.06 3.18 1.01
N ALA A 411 -42.37 2.96 0.91
CA ALA A 411 -43.07 2.00 1.77
C ALA A 411 -42.71 0.53 1.45
N GLU A 412 -42.29 0.28 0.20
CA GLU A 412 -41.96 -1.05 -0.30
C GLU A 412 -40.48 -1.42 -0.11
N LYS A 413 -40.20 -2.73 0.04
CA LYS A 413 -38.83 -3.25 0.12
C LYS A 413 -38.21 -3.32 -1.28
N LEU A 414 -37.40 -2.33 -1.61
CA LEU A 414 -36.69 -2.25 -2.89
C LEU A 414 -35.51 -3.24 -2.94
N SER A 415 -35.37 -3.94 -4.06
CA SER A 415 -34.13 -4.66 -4.42
C SER A 415 -32.99 -3.67 -4.70
N ARG A 416 -31.76 -4.17 -4.80
CA ARG A 416 -30.58 -3.32 -5.04
C ARG A 416 -30.67 -2.55 -6.37
N GLU A 417 -31.27 -3.15 -7.39
CA GLU A 417 -31.38 -2.57 -8.72
C GLU A 417 -32.47 -1.48 -8.75
N GLU A 418 -33.62 -1.75 -8.13
CA GLU A 418 -34.71 -0.78 -7.95
C GLU A 418 -34.31 0.40 -7.06
N TYR A 419 -33.52 0.16 -6.00
CA TYR A 419 -32.98 1.25 -5.19
C TYR A 419 -32.07 2.18 -6.00
N ILE A 420 -31.28 1.64 -6.94
CA ILE A 420 -30.39 2.45 -7.76
C ILE A 420 -31.20 3.31 -8.72
N THR A 421 -32.28 2.81 -9.30
CA THR A 421 -33.18 3.58 -10.18
C THR A 421 -33.93 4.66 -9.39
N VAL A 422 -34.54 4.31 -8.25
CA VAL A 422 -35.22 5.27 -7.35
C VAL A 422 -34.26 6.35 -6.83
N ASN A 423 -33.03 5.99 -6.45
CA ASN A 423 -32.04 6.97 -5.96
C ASN A 423 -31.56 7.91 -7.08
N LYS A 424 -31.45 7.43 -8.33
CA LYS A 424 -31.18 8.31 -9.48
C LYS A 424 -32.34 9.27 -9.73
N TYR A 425 -33.57 8.77 -9.66
CA TYR A 425 -34.77 9.58 -9.81
C TYR A 425 -34.88 10.67 -8.71
N ILE A 426 -34.75 10.29 -7.44
CA ILE A 426 -34.81 11.23 -6.31
C ILE A 426 -33.69 12.28 -6.36
N LYS A 427 -32.48 11.89 -6.79
CA LYS A 427 -31.40 12.85 -7.04
C LYS A 427 -31.71 13.85 -8.15
N SER A 428 -32.40 13.42 -9.21
CA SER A 428 -32.84 14.32 -10.28
C SER A 428 -33.86 15.36 -9.78
N LEU A 429 -34.64 15.01 -8.75
CA LEU A 429 -35.60 15.91 -8.08
C LEU A 429 -34.95 16.81 -7.01
N GLY A 430 -33.64 16.69 -6.80
CA GLY A 430 -32.88 17.48 -5.82
C GLY A 430 -32.81 16.88 -4.41
N GLY A 431 -33.26 15.64 -4.22
CA GLY A 431 -33.18 14.91 -2.97
C GLY A 431 -31.92 14.06 -2.82
N TYR A 432 -31.57 13.66 -1.60
CA TYR A 432 -30.46 12.74 -1.36
C TYR A 432 -30.74 11.78 -0.22
N TYR A 433 -30.20 10.56 -0.28
CA TYR A 433 -30.40 9.57 0.76
C TYR A 433 -29.54 9.84 2.00
N SER A 434 -30.17 9.91 3.17
CA SER A 434 -29.48 10.00 4.47
C SER A 434 -29.40 8.64 5.14
N LYS A 435 -28.18 8.17 5.38
CA LYS A 435 -27.93 6.94 6.13
C LYS A 435 -28.34 7.05 7.61
N PHE A 436 -28.33 8.27 8.17
CA PHE A 436 -28.64 8.50 9.58
C PHE A 436 -30.15 8.54 9.83
N LYS A 437 -30.92 9.12 8.89
CA LYS A 437 -32.38 9.21 8.99
C LYS A 437 -33.10 8.06 8.27
N HIS A 438 -32.34 7.20 7.59
CA HIS A 438 -32.84 6.09 6.76
C HIS A 438 -33.95 6.50 5.79
N ALA A 439 -33.84 7.70 5.22
CA ALA A 439 -34.84 8.33 4.35
C ALA A 439 -34.17 9.25 3.33
N PHE A 440 -34.88 9.59 2.25
CA PHE A 440 -34.45 10.61 1.30
C PHE A 440 -34.81 12.00 1.81
N LEU A 441 -33.84 12.90 1.85
CA LEU A 441 -33.97 14.26 2.34
C LEU A 441 -34.16 15.25 1.19
N PHE A 442 -35.14 16.13 1.34
CA PHE A 442 -35.38 17.27 0.47
C PHE A 442 -35.37 18.57 1.26
N LYS A 443 -34.84 19.63 0.63
CA LYS A 443 -34.84 21.00 1.18
C LYS A 443 -36.16 21.73 0.95
N GLU A 444 -36.87 21.36 -0.11
CA GLU A 444 -38.18 21.90 -0.49
C GLU A 444 -39.19 20.77 -0.47
N ASN A 445 -40.47 21.09 -0.26
CA ASN A 445 -41.55 20.11 -0.19
C ASN A 445 -41.62 19.27 -1.50
N PRO A 446 -41.34 17.95 -1.46
CA PRO A 446 -41.34 17.11 -2.65
C PRO A 446 -42.74 16.53 -2.97
N ALA A 447 -43.77 16.82 -2.17
CA ALA A 447 -45.13 16.26 -2.31
C ALA A 447 -45.73 16.44 -3.71
N GLU A 448 -45.56 17.63 -4.30
CA GLU A 448 -46.06 17.93 -5.66
C GLU A 448 -45.28 17.19 -6.76
N LYS A 449 -44.01 16.85 -6.51
CA LYS A 449 -43.13 16.15 -7.46
C LYS A 449 -43.23 14.63 -7.35
N LEU A 450 -43.83 14.12 -6.27
CA LEU A 450 -43.97 12.70 -5.96
C LEU A 450 -45.44 12.22 -5.89
N ASN A 451 -46.41 13.10 -6.22
CA ASN A 451 -47.86 12.81 -6.19
C ASN A 451 -48.37 12.21 -4.85
N THR A 452 -47.91 12.73 -3.70
CA THR A 452 -48.30 12.22 -2.36
C THR A 452 -48.75 13.34 -1.42
N THR A 453 -49.63 13.03 -0.47
CA THR A 453 -50.12 13.94 0.60
C THR A 453 -49.30 13.78 1.89
N ILE A 454 -49.02 14.88 2.59
CA ILE A 454 -48.17 14.94 3.81
C ILE A 454 -48.91 14.37 5.03
N VAL A 455 -48.22 13.58 5.86
CA VAL A 455 -48.72 13.12 7.17
C VAL A 455 -47.95 13.87 8.27
N GLU A 456 -48.65 14.67 9.09
CA GLU A 456 -48.05 15.39 10.22
C GLU A 456 -47.84 14.45 11.42
N THR A 457 -46.67 14.48 12.05
CA THR A 457 -46.44 13.81 13.35
C THR A 457 -45.50 14.66 14.21
N THR A 458 -46.00 15.13 15.35
CA THR A 458 -45.31 15.98 16.33
C THR A 458 -44.44 15.18 17.30
N GLN A 459 -43.28 15.75 17.68
CA GLN A 459 -42.25 15.16 18.54
C GLN A 459 -42.49 15.42 20.04
N THR A 460 -42.03 14.50 20.91
CA THR A 460 -41.52 14.82 22.28
C THR A 460 -40.41 13.83 22.70
N ALA A 461 -39.41 14.32 23.42
CA ALA A 461 -38.10 13.69 23.68
C ALA A 461 -37.93 13.01 25.08
N GLU A 462 -37.11 11.94 25.09
CA GLU A 462 -36.17 11.39 26.13
C GLU A 462 -36.66 10.98 27.55
N PRO A 463 -35.91 10.17 28.37
CA PRO A 463 -34.64 9.42 28.16
C PRO A 463 -34.65 7.94 28.70
N ALA A 464 -33.51 7.23 28.56
CA ALA A 464 -32.89 6.31 29.55
C ALA A 464 -32.34 4.96 29.01
N GLN A 465 -31.23 4.56 29.62
CA GLN A 465 -30.43 3.35 29.42
C GLN A 465 -31.03 2.08 30.04
N GLU A 466 -30.50 0.95 29.54
CA GLU A 466 -30.30 -0.38 30.16
C GLU A 466 -31.35 -1.50 30.06
N ALA A 467 -30.77 -2.68 29.76
CA ALA A 467 -31.17 -4.06 30.02
C ALA A 467 -32.07 -4.83 29.03
N GLN A 468 -31.42 -5.86 28.45
CA GLN A 468 -31.88 -7.10 27.83
C GLN A 468 -33.36 -7.50 27.99
N SER A 469 -34.00 -7.87 26.87
CA SER A 469 -34.85 -9.05 26.82
C SER A 469 -35.01 -9.55 25.39
N THR A 470 -34.81 -10.85 25.24
CA THR A 470 -35.01 -11.69 24.07
C THR A 470 -36.44 -11.57 23.53
N ARG A 471 -36.61 -11.32 22.23
CA ARG A 471 -37.83 -11.72 21.51
C ARG A 471 -37.51 -11.97 20.04
N GLU A 472 -37.51 -13.26 19.69
CA GLU A 472 -37.53 -13.76 18.32
C GLU A 472 -38.84 -13.38 17.64
N GLU A 473 -38.75 -12.95 16.37
CA GLU A 473 -39.78 -13.13 15.32
C GLU A 473 -39.19 -12.73 13.95
N PRO A 474 -39.69 -13.28 12.83
CA PRO A 474 -39.14 -14.48 12.21
C PRO A 474 -38.32 -14.19 10.95
N GLU A 475 -37.24 -14.96 10.74
CA GLU A 475 -36.49 -14.98 9.48
C GLU A 475 -37.33 -15.58 8.35
N ALA A 476 -37.41 -14.84 7.24
CA ALA A 476 -37.82 -15.39 5.96
C ALA A 476 -36.83 -16.50 5.56
N LYS A 477 -37.33 -17.74 5.46
CA LYS A 477 -36.58 -18.93 5.06
C LYS A 477 -35.78 -18.69 3.78
N LYS A 478 -34.45 -18.59 3.89
CA LYS A 478 -33.52 -18.89 2.79
C LYS A 478 -33.39 -20.40 2.67
N GLU A 479 -33.48 -20.93 1.46
CA GLU A 479 -33.32 -22.36 1.20
C GLU A 479 -31.96 -22.87 1.72
N SER A 480 -31.99 -23.98 2.47
CA SER A 480 -30.78 -24.61 3.00
C SER A 480 -29.99 -25.25 1.85
N ILE A 481 -28.76 -24.78 1.63
CA ILE A 481 -27.83 -25.36 0.66
C ILE A 481 -27.28 -26.65 1.26
N SER A 482 -27.58 -27.80 0.64
CA SER A 482 -27.05 -29.10 1.04
C SER A 482 -25.65 -29.35 0.46
N TYR A 483 -24.82 -30.06 1.21
CA TYR A 483 -23.42 -30.34 0.86
C TYR A 483 -23.12 -31.84 0.89
N THR A 484 -22.42 -32.33 -0.14
CA THR A 484 -21.80 -33.64 -0.14
C THR A 484 -20.36 -33.55 0.37
N ILE A 485 -20.01 -34.36 1.36
CA ILE A 485 -18.66 -34.43 1.94
C ILE A 485 -17.99 -35.74 1.52
N ILE A 486 -16.84 -35.64 0.87
CA ILE A 486 -16.05 -36.78 0.36
C ILE A 486 -14.71 -36.80 1.10
N GLU A 487 -14.30 -37.97 1.57
CA GLU A 487 -12.96 -38.20 2.13
C GLU A 487 -11.97 -38.50 0.99
N ASP A 488 -10.83 -37.81 0.98
CA ASP A 488 -9.77 -37.99 -0.03
C ASP A 488 -8.37 -37.89 0.64
N GLN A 489 -7.31 -38.18 -0.10
CA GLN A 489 -5.92 -38.05 0.36
C GLN A 489 -5.15 -37.04 -0.49
N HIS A 490 -4.34 -36.21 0.18
CA HIS A 490 -3.50 -35.23 -0.48
C HIS A 490 -2.40 -35.91 -1.29
N THR A 491 -2.31 -35.62 -2.59
CA THR A 491 -1.48 -36.35 -3.56
C THR A 491 0.03 -36.29 -3.30
N GLN A 492 0.52 -35.28 -2.58
CA GLN A 492 1.96 -35.12 -2.27
C GLN A 492 2.32 -35.50 -0.83
N THR A 493 1.40 -35.34 0.11
CA THR A 493 1.68 -35.49 1.56
C THR A 493 0.99 -36.71 2.15
N HIS A 494 0.13 -37.38 1.37
CA HIS A 494 -0.73 -38.49 1.79
C HIS A 494 -1.62 -38.15 3.00
N ALA A 495 -1.74 -36.86 3.33
CA ALA A 495 -2.53 -36.39 4.45
C ALA A 495 -4.03 -36.53 4.14
N LYS A 496 -4.81 -36.91 5.16
CA LYS A 496 -6.26 -37.05 5.07
C LYS A 496 -6.92 -35.68 4.85
N ILE A 497 -7.75 -35.56 3.83
CA ILE A 497 -8.47 -34.33 3.48
C ILE A 497 -9.96 -34.62 3.25
N TRP A 498 -10.78 -33.58 3.42
CA TRP A 498 -12.23 -33.66 3.19
C TRP A 498 -12.64 -32.64 2.14
N ILE A 499 -13.35 -33.09 1.12
CA ILE A 499 -13.83 -32.27 0.00
C ILE A 499 -15.33 -32.07 0.16
N VAL A 500 -15.75 -30.82 0.31
CA VAL A 500 -17.14 -30.40 0.44
C VAL A 500 -17.60 -29.81 -0.88
N LYS A 501 -18.69 -30.34 -1.45
CA LYS A 501 -19.31 -29.84 -2.68
C LYS A 501 -20.76 -29.48 -2.43
N PRO A 502 -21.24 -28.31 -2.88
CA PRO A 502 -22.68 -28.04 -2.89
C PRO A 502 -23.38 -29.00 -3.86
N GLU A 503 -24.55 -29.52 -3.48
CA GLU A 503 -25.30 -30.50 -4.29
C GLU A 503 -25.94 -29.90 -5.54
N LYS A 504 -26.15 -28.58 -5.55
CA LYS A 504 -26.65 -27.82 -6.70
C LYS A 504 -25.58 -26.85 -7.21
N GLU A 505 -25.56 -26.62 -8.52
CA GLU A 505 -24.74 -25.55 -9.09
C GLU A 505 -25.25 -24.19 -8.58
N LEU A 506 -24.36 -23.47 -7.89
CA LEU A 506 -24.68 -22.17 -7.29
C LEU A 506 -24.49 -21.05 -8.31
N ASN A 507 -25.36 -20.05 -8.29
CA ASN A 507 -25.14 -18.82 -9.05
C ASN A 507 -23.91 -18.06 -8.50
N LYS A 508 -23.42 -17.05 -9.23
CA LYS A 508 -22.19 -16.32 -8.86
C LYS A 508 -22.25 -15.66 -7.48
N THR A 509 -23.43 -15.20 -7.06
CA THR A 509 -23.64 -14.53 -5.78
C THR A 509 -23.62 -15.53 -4.63
N ASP A 510 -24.37 -16.62 -4.77
CA ASP A 510 -24.46 -17.67 -3.76
C ASP A 510 -23.14 -18.42 -3.61
N PHE A 511 -22.42 -18.63 -4.71
CA PHE A 511 -21.08 -19.21 -4.67
C PHE A 511 -20.09 -18.31 -3.92
N ALA A 512 -20.19 -16.98 -4.07
CA ALA A 512 -19.34 -16.05 -3.34
C ALA A 512 -19.65 -16.02 -1.84
N GLU A 513 -20.92 -16.13 -1.46
CA GLU A 513 -21.34 -16.25 -0.06
C GLU A 513 -20.88 -17.57 0.56
N VAL A 514 -21.09 -18.70 -0.13
CA VAL A 514 -20.62 -20.03 0.31
C VAL A 514 -19.09 -20.06 0.41
N LYS A 515 -18.37 -19.45 -0.56
CA LYS A 515 -16.91 -19.35 -0.52
C LYS A 515 -16.43 -18.55 0.69
N ARG A 516 -17.11 -17.46 1.04
CA ARG A 516 -16.80 -16.67 2.24
C ARG A 516 -17.06 -17.46 3.52
N LYS A 517 -18.22 -18.11 3.62
CA LYS A 517 -18.62 -18.92 4.78
C LYS A 517 -17.68 -20.12 5.00
N LEU A 518 -17.31 -20.83 3.94
CA LEU A 518 -16.41 -21.97 4.04
C LEU A 518 -14.95 -21.53 4.27
N ALA A 519 -14.53 -20.36 3.79
CA ALA A 519 -13.23 -19.77 4.11
C ALA A 519 -13.09 -19.39 5.59
N THR A 520 -14.16 -18.90 6.23
CA THR A 520 -14.17 -18.67 7.69
C THR A 520 -14.02 -19.97 8.50
N LEU A 521 -14.39 -21.10 7.91
CA LEU A 521 -14.19 -22.44 8.47
C LEU A 521 -12.85 -23.08 8.05
N GLN A 522 -11.89 -22.28 7.58
CA GLN A 522 -10.58 -22.75 7.11
C GLN A 522 -10.63 -23.71 5.89
N GLY A 523 -11.75 -23.72 5.16
CA GLY A 523 -11.87 -24.41 3.88
C GLY A 523 -11.35 -23.54 2.74
N TYR A 524 -10.64 -24.13 1.77
CA TYR A 524 -10.22 -23.41 0.57
C TYR A 524 -10.79 -24.08 -0.68
N TYR A 525 -11.20 -23.27 -1.65
CA TYR A 525 -11.76 -23.80 -2.90
C TYR A 525 -10.64 -24.29 -3.82
N SER A 526 -10.71 -25.55 -4.25
CA SER A 526 -9.83 -26.13 -5.26
C SER A 526 -10.58 -26.21 -6.58
N THR A 527 -10.04 -25.53 -7.60
CA THR A 527 -10.50 -25.65 -8.98
C THR A 527 -10.24 -27.04 -9.55
N PHE A 528 -9.15 -27.69 -9.14
CA PHE A 528 -8.79 -29.03 -9.61
C PHE A 528 -9.74 -30.12 -9.12
N LYS A 529 -10.21 -30.02 -7.87
CA LYS A 529 -11.16 -30.98 -7.28
C LYS A 529 -12.62 -30.53 -7.41
N HIS A 530 -12.86 -29.35 -7.97
CA HIS A 530 -14.16 -28.67 -8.05
C HIS A 530 -14.92 -28.72 -6.72
N GLY A 531 -14.28 -28.29 -5.63
CA GLY A 531 -14.83 -28.40 -4.28
C GLY A 531 -13.98 -27.70 -3.21
N PHE A 532 -14.52 -27.56 -2.02
CA PHE A 532 -13.87 -26.93 -0.87
C PHE A 532 -13.11 -27.97 -0.05
N ILE A 533 -11.81 -27.77 0.14
CA ILE A 533 -10.94 -28.72 0.83
C ILE A 533 -10.73 -28.27 2.28
N PHE A 534 -10.92 -29.22 3.20
CA PHE A 534 -10.70 -29.06 4.64
C PHE A 534 -9.64 -30.06 5.12
N LYS A 535 -8.87 -29.65 6.13
CA LYS A 535 -7.86 -30.47 6.81
C LYS A 535 -8.44 -31.26 8.00
N TYR A 536 -9.72 -31.10 8.27
CA TYR A 536 -10.48 -31.78 9.32
C TYR A 536 -11.88 -32.11 8.78
N ASN A 537 -12.60 -33.04 9.40
CA ASN A 537 -13.97 -33.40 8.99
C ASN A 537 -14.95 -32.26 9.35
N PRO A 538 -15.54 -31.53 8.38
CA PRO A 538 -16.36 -30.37 8.66
C PRO A 538 -17.84 -30.72 8.95
N LYS A 539 -18.20 -32.01 9.01
CA LYS A 539 -19.61 -32.48 9.09
C LYS A 539 -20.39 -31.90 10.28
N GLU A 540 -19.78 -31.81 11.46
CA GLU A 540 -20.43 -31.29 12.67
C GLU A 540 -20.62 -29.76 12.61
N VAL A 541 -19.68 -29.07 11.96
CA VAL A 541 -19.66 -27.60 11.83
C VAL A 541 -20.62 -27.12 10.74
N LEU A 542 -20.87 -27.95 9.72
CA LEU A 542 -21.82 -27.67 8.65
C LEU A 542 -23.28 -28.00 9.03
N GLN A 543 -23.51 -28.78 10.09
CA GLN A 543 -24.86 -29.07 10.61
C GLN A 543 -25.38 -28.01 11.58
N THR A 544 -24.49 -27.18 12.15
CA THR A 544 -24.80 -26.22 13.21
C THR A 544 -24.92 -24.76 12.75
N GLY A 545 -24.78 -24.46 11.45
CA GLY A 545 -24.65 -23.08 10.97
C GLY A 545 -25.33 -22.72 9.68
#